data_AF-A0A227J0K5-F1
#
_entry.id   AF-A0A227J0K5-F1
#
_cell.length_a   1.000
_cell.length_b   1.000
_cell.length_c   1.000
_cell.angle_alpha   90.00
_cell.angle_beta   90.00
_cell.angle_gamma   90.00
#
_symmetry.space_group_name_H-M   'P 1'
#
loop_
_entity.id
_entity.type
_entity.pdbx_description
1 polymer ?
#
loop_
_entity_poly.entity_id
_entity_poly.type
_entity_poly.pdbx_seq_one_letter_code
_entity_poly.pdbx_strand_id
1 'polypeptide(L)'
;LDNVEGAREDAEAGKLLFGTVDTWLVWKMTQGRVHVTDYTNASRTMLFNINDLCWDQKLLDEMGIPASMMPEVKRSSEIYGKTNI
;
A
#
# COMPACT_ATOMS: atom_id res chain seq x y z
N LEU A 1 -9.48 10.04 -2.63
CA LEU A 1 -8.94 11.29 -2.05
C LEU A 1 -9.86 12.48 -2.33
N ASP A 2 -10.66 12.43 -3.40
CA ASP A 2 -11.39 13.59 -3.91
C ASP A 2 -12.76 13.82 -3.26
N ASN A 3 -13.32 12.81 -2.61
CA ASN A 3 -14.70 12.84 -2.08
C ASN A 3 -14.80 12.82 -0.56
N VAL A 4 -13.69 12.58 0.14
CA VAL A 4 -13.65 12.54 1.61
C VAL A 4 -12.95 13.80 2.06
N GLU A 5 -13.67 14.64 2.81
CA GLU A 5 -13.15 15.91 3.35
C GLU A 5 -11.85 15.67 4.14
N GLY A 6 -10.82 16.49 3.88
CA GLY A 6 -9.50 16.38 4.52
C GLY A 6 -8.62 15.21 4.05
N ALA A 7 -9.14 14.25 3.27
CA ALA A 7 -8.38 13.05 2.92
C ALA A 7 -7.14 13.33 2.05
N ARG A 8 -7.16 14.34 1.19
CA ARG A 8 -5.97 14.73 0.40
C ARG A 8 -4.86 15.27 1.32
N GLU A 9 -5.21 16.18 2.22
CA GLU A 9 -4.25 16.80 3.14
C GLU A 9 -3.62 15.75 4.07
N ASP A 10 -4.43 14.82 4.60
CA ASP A 10 -3.94 13.74 5.44
C ASP A 10 -3.10 12.71 4.65
N ALA A 11 -3.40 12.48 3.37
CA ALA A 11 -2.57 11.68 2.47
C ALA A 11 -1.19 12.31 2.25
N GLU A 12 -1.15 13.60 1.93
CA GLU A 12 0.10 14.34 1.72
C GLU A 12 0.92 14.47 3.02
N ALA A 13 0.24 14.57 4.17
CA ALA A 13 0.87 14.55 5.49
C ALA A 13 1.34 13.15 5.95
N GLY A 14 1.13 12.09 5.13
CA GLY A 14 1.53 10.72 5.46
C GLY A 14 0.71 10.08 6.59
N LYS A 15 -0.49 10.60 6.88
CA LYS A 15 -1.40 10.07 7.90
C LYS A 15 -2.38 9.05 7.36
N LEU A 16 -2.47 8.91 6.03
CA LEU A 16 -3.24 7.86 5.37
C LEU A 16 -2.32 6.81 4.77
N LEU A 17 -2.78 5.57 4.82
CA LEU A 17 -2.13 4.44 4.17
C LEU A 17 -3.12 3.79 3.20
N PHE A 18 -2.61 3.42 2.04
CA PHE A 18 -3.32 2.60 1.07
C PHE A 18 -3.06 1.12 1.35
N GLY A 19 -4.03 0.25 1.08
CA GLY A 19 -3.83 -1.18 1.19
C GLY A 19 -4.99 -1.97 0.62
N THR A 20 -4.67 -3.07 -0.04
CA THR A 20 -5.62 -4.15 -0.33
C THR A 20 -5.96 -4.90 0.95
N VAL A 21 -6.90 -5.87 0.88
CA VAL A 21 -7.40 -6.57 2.07
C VAL A 21 -6.29 -7.30 2.84
N ASP A 22 -5.33 -7.90 2.14
CA ASP A 22 -4.13 -8.54 2.72
C ASP A 22 -3.29 -7.53 3.52
N THR A 23 -3.01 -6.36 2.94
CA THR A 23 -2.29 -5.28 3.62
C THR A 23 -2.99 -4.83 4.89
N TRP A 24 -4.32 -4.64 4.82
CA TRP A 24 -5.11 -4.25 5.99
C TRP A 24 -5.04 -5.29 7.11
N LEU A 25 -5.19 -6.57 6.77
CA LEU A 25 -5.12 -7.65 7.77
C LEU A 25 -3.73 -7.73 8.41
N VAL A 26 -2.65 -7.69 7.61
CA VAL A 26 -1.27 -7.70 8.14
C VAL A 26 -1.02 -6.47 9.03
N TRP A 27 -1.45 -5.29 8.60
CA TRP A 27 -1.34 -4.06 9.38
C TRP A 27 -2.03 -4.19 10.74
N LYS A 28 -3.26 -4.69 10.78
CA LYS A 28 -4.01 -4.89 12.03
C LYS A 28 -3.38 -5.96 12.91
N MET A 29 -2.98 -7.10 12.35
CA MET A 29 -2.38 -8.22 13.09
C MET A 29 -0.99 -7.90 13.65
N THR A 30 -0.28 -6.95 13.03
CA THR A 30 1.04 -6.47 13.48
C THR A 30 0.98 -5.18 14.30
N GLN A 31 -0.22 -4.69 14.62
CA GLN A 31 -0.45 -3.45 15.37
C GLN A 31 0.18 -2.22 14.72
N GLY A 32 0.10 -2.13 13.39
CA GLY A 32 0.62 -1.00 12.62
C GLY A 32 2.13 -1.01 12.39
N ARG A 33 2.81 -2.13 12.64
CA ARG A 33 4.27 -2.22 12.44
C ARG A 33 4.65 -2.65 11.03
N VAL A 34 3.78 -3.37 10.32
CA VAL A 34 4.08 -3.96 9.02
C VAL A 34 3.01 -3.53 8.02
N HIS A 35 3.44 -2.76 7.01
CA HIS A 35 2.60 -2.27 5.92
C HIS A 35 3.10 -2.83 4.59
N VAL A 36 2.55 -3.98 4.21
CA VAL A 36 3.06 -4.77 3.07
C VAL A 36 1.92 -5.34 2.24
N THR A 37 2.21 -5.67 0.99
CA THR A 37 1.39 -6.51 0.11
C THR A 37 2.30 -7.45 -0.67
N ASP A 38 1.75 -8.46 -1.32
CA ASP A 38 2.54 -9.33 -2.21
C ASP A 38 2.37 -8.95 -3.69
N TYR A 39 3.22 -9.51 -4.56
CA TYR A 39 3.13 -9.27 -6.00
C TYR A 39 1.77 -9.59 -6.60
N THR A 40 1.11 -10.65 -6.12
CA THR A 40 -0.19 -11.06 -6.68
C THR A 40 -1.27 -10.03 -6.37
N ASN A 41 -1.37 -9.54 -5.13
CA ASN A 41 -2.31 -8.49 -4.77
C ASN A 41 -1.93 -7.13 -5.39
N ALA A 42 -0.65 -6.76 -5.38
CA ALA A 42 -0.18 -5.52 -6.01
C ALA A 42 -0.56 -5.44 -7.49
N SER A 43 -0.45 -6.54 -8.24
CA SER A 43 -0.80 -6.59 -9.66
C SER A 43 -2.28 -6.31 -9.96
N ARG A 44 -3.17 -6.39 -8.96
CA ARG A 44 -4.62 -6.14 -9.10
C ARG A 44 -5.02 -4.69 -8.86
N THR A 45 -4.06 -3.83 -8.48
CA THR A 45 -4.33 -2.43 -8.13
C THR A 45 -4.40 -1.50 -9.34
N MET A 46 -3.97 -1.95 -10.52
CA MET A 46 -3.68 -1.10 -11.69
C MET A 46 -2.50 -0.12 -11.48
N LEU A 47 -1.94 -0.02 -10.27
CA LEU A 47 -0.88 0.94 -9.91
C LEU A 47 0.52 0.32 -9.89
N PHE A 48 0.63 -0.98 -10.19
CA PHE A 48 1.87 -1.74 -10.07
C PHE A 48 2.41 -2.18 -11.43
N ASN A 49 3.66 -1.85 -11.72
CA ASN A 49 4.36 -2.30 -12.92
C ASN A 49 4.87 -3.73 -12.71
N ILE A 50 4.27 -4.67 -13.46
CA ILE A 50 4.57 -6.11 -13.34
C ILE A 50 5.92 -6.52 -13.95
N ASN A 51 6.55 -5.66 -14.77
CA ASN A 51 7.86 -5.95 -15.36
C ASN A 51 8.98 -5.53 -14.40
N ASP A 52 8.88 -4.32 -13.84
CA ASP A 52 9.88 -3.75 -12.92
C ASP A 52 9.63 -4.12 -11.46
N LEU A 53 8.48 -4.74 -11.18
CA LEU A 53 8.05 -5.18 -9.85
C LEU A 53 8.01 -4.05 -8.80
N CYS A 54 7.58 -2.87 -9.22
CA CYS A 54 7.45 -1.69 -8.36
C CYS A 54 6.16 -0.92 -8.64
N TRP A 55 5.80 -0.02 -7.72
CA TRP A 55 4.71 0.93 -7.95
C TRP A 55 5.06 1.86 -9.12
N ASP A 56 4.12 2.01 -10.05
CA ASP A 56 4.31 2.83 -11.24
C ASP A 56 4.10 4.31 -10.91
N GLN A 57 5.21 5.06 -10.87
CA GLN A 57 5.17 6.48 -10.50
C GLN A 57 4.28 7.31 -11.44
N LYS A 58 4.25 6.98 -12.74
CA LYS A 58 3.44 7.73 -13.70
C LYS A 58 1.95 7.55 -13.41
N LEU A 59 1.52 6.33 -13.10
CA LEU A 59 0.12 6.06 -12.75
C LEU A 59 -0.26 6.68 -11.40
N LEU A 60 0.64 6.65 -10.42
CA LEU A 60 0.44 7.32 -9.14
C LEU A 60 0.27 8.84 -9.32
N ASP A 61 1.12 9.46 -10.13
CA ASP A 61 1.06 10.91 -10.42
C ASP A 61 -0.23 11.27 -11.18
N GLU A 62 -0.61 10.48 -12.19
CA GLU A 62 -1.85 10.68 -12.96
C GLU A 62 -3.11 10.58 -12.08
N MET A 63 -3.07 9.73 -11.05
CA MET A 63 -4.18 9.58 -10.08
C MET A 63 -4.05 10.51 -8.86
N GLY A 64 -2.97 11.29 -8.76
CA GLY A 64 -2.70 12.17 -7.62
C GLY A 64 -2.58 11.42 -6.29
N ILE A 65 -1.95 10.25 -6.30
CA ILE A 65 -1.73 9.39 -5.13
C ILE A 65 -0.28 9.52 -4.67
N PRO A 66 -0.02 9.98 -3.43
CA PRO A 66 1.33 10.01 -2.88
C PRO A 66 1.93 8.60 -2.74
N ALA A 67 3.12 8.38 -3.29
CA ALA A 67 3.82 7.09 -3.21
C ALA A 67 4.10 6.65 -1.76
N SER A 68 4.24 7.59 -0.83
CA SER A 68 4.41 7.34 0.61
C SER A 68 3.24 6.59 1.25
N MET A 69 2.06 6.59 0.63
CA MET A 69 0.90 5.85 1.10
C MET A 69 0.95 4.35 0.74
N MET A 70 1.81 3.95 -0.18
CA MET A 70 1.77 2.62 -0.77
C MET A 70 2.50 1.59 0.11
N PRO A 71 1.96 0.37 0.27
CA PRO A 71 2.62 -0.67 1.03
C PRO A 71 3.89 -1.16 0.34
N GLU A 72 4.85 -1.68 1.11
CA GLU A 72 6.02 -2.36 0.54
C GLU A 72 5.58 -3.67 -0.13
N VAL A 73 5.99 -3.88 -1.38
CA VAL A 73 5.66 -5.09 -2.12
C VAL A 73 6.71 -6.17 -1.85
N LYS A 74 6.26 -7.35 -1.41
CA LYS A 74 7.11 -8.49 -1.05
C LYS A 74 6.78 -9.73 -1.88
N ARG A 75 7.64 -10.74 -1.80
CA ARG A 75 7.36 -12.08 -2.36
C ARG A 75 6.18 -12.71 -1.62
N SER A 76 5.34 -13.45 -2.33
CA SER A 76 4.16 -14.13 -1.76
C SER A 76 4.47 -15.19 -0.69
N SER A 77 5.73 -15.63 -0.59
CA SER A 77 6.19 -16.56 0.44
C SER A 77 7.46 -16.01 1.09
N GLU A 78 7.30 -15.24 2.17
CA GLU A 78 8.37 -14.69 2.99
C GLU A 78 7.86 -14.45 4.42
N ILE A 79 8.77 -14.32 5.39
CA ILE A 79 8.41 -13.87 6.74
C ILE A 79 8.25 -12.35 6.73
N TYR A 80 7.02 -11.86 6.66
CA TYR A 80 6.73 -10.41 6.67
C TYR A 80 6.81 -9.77 8.06
N GLY A 81 6.59 -10.56 9.10
CA GLY A 81 6.52 -10.08 10.47
C GLY A 81 6.01 -11.16 11.42
N LYS A 82 5.83 -10.78 12.68
CA LYS A 82 5.25 -11.64 13.71
C LYS A 82 3.96 -11.02 14.23
N THR A 83 2.96 -11.84 14.41
CA THR A 83 1.73 -11.45 15.10
C THR A 83 2.01 -11.38 16.60
N ASN A 84 1.33 -10.46 17.28
CA ASN A 84 1.27 -10.47 18.74
C ASN A 84 -0.07 -11.14 19.09
N ILE A 85 -0.06 -12.47 19.24
CA ILE A 85 -1.19 -13.22 19.79
C ILE A 85 -0.94 -13.38 21.28
#